data_AF-A0A086ZTL9-F1
#
_entry.id   AF-A0A086ZTL9-F1
#
_cell.length_a   1.000
_cell.length_b   1.000
_cell.length_c   1.000
_cell.angle_alpha   90.00
_cell.angle_beta   90.00
_cell.angle_gamma   90.00
#
_symmetry.space_group_name_H-M   'P 1'
#
loop_
_entity.id
_entity.type
_entity.pdbx_description
1 polymer ?
#
loop_
_entity_poly.entity_id
_entity_poly.type
_entity_poly.pdbx_seq_one_letter_code
_entity_poly.pdbx_strand_id
1 'polypeptide(L)'
;MNTRTGIRDVRSTACVILVGLTYALFLASVLASILFDGRYTMAAALMINFFIPPVLLVANGVYASRAETCRRPWRAALFPLICSLTPIPLLATLILLYRGTCSAGEACTAITGDWYLSWTPLDQFGWFVMVFSVASFLGFAVVLAAGYIVFRMMARRRIE
;
A
#
# COMPACT_ATOMS: atom_id res chain seq x y z
N MET A 1 17.62 -3.23 29.57
CA MET A 1 16.82 -2.87 28.37
C MET A 1 15.38 -3.29 28.60
N ASN A 2 14.42 -2.35 28.55
CA ASN A 2 13.02 -2.61 28.85
C ASN A 2 12.36 -3.37 27.67
N THR A 3 11.95 -4.62 27.88
CA THR A 3 11.48 -5.52 26.81
C THR A 3 10.26 -4.99 26.05
N ARG A 4 9.42 -4.17 26.69
CA ARG A 4 8.23 -3.55 26.07
C ARG A 4 8.55 -2.43 25.07
N THR A 5 9.68 -1.72 25.22
CA THR A 5 10.10 -0.71 24.24
C THR A 5 10.75 -1.39 23.03
N GLY A 6 11.56 -2.44 23.25
CA GLY A 6 12.18 -3.22 22.17
C GLY A 6 11.17 -3.89 21.23
N ILE A 7 10.14 -4.55 21.75
CA ILE A 7 9.11 -5.25 20.94
C ILE A 7 8.32 -4.25 20.06
N ARG A 8 8.09 -3.03 20.52
CA ARG A 8 7.32 -2.00 19.79
C ARG A 8 8.12 -1.36 18.66
N ASP A 9 9.43 -1.23 18.81
CA ASP A 9 10.29 -0.76 17.72
C ASP A 9 10.45 -1.81 16.63
N VAL A 10 10.59 -3.09 17.01
CA VAL A 10 10.66 -4.20 16.06
C VAL A 10 9.41 -4.26 15.15
N ARG A 11 8.20 -4.06 15.70
CA ARG A 11 6.96 -4.08 14.90
C ARG A 11 6.91 -3.01 13.83
N SER A 12 7.35 -1.79 14.16
CA SER A 12 7.37 -0.72 13.17
C SER A 12 8.47 -0.88 12.15
N THR A 13 9.65 -1.32 12.57
CA THR A 13 10.73 -1.62 11.65
C THR A 13 10.28 -2.73 10.68
N ALA A 14 9.58 -3.74 11.18
CA ALA A 14 8.96 -4.78 10.35
C ALA A 14 7.91 -4.22 9.38
N CYS A 15 7.07 -3.26 9.78
CA CYS A 15 6.12 -2.62 8.86
C CYS A 15 6.82 -1.84 7.74
N VAL A 16 7.87 -1.08 8.08
CA VAL A 16 8.67 -0.35 7.09
C VAL A 16 9.35 -1.33 6.12
N ILE A 17 9.94 -2.41 6.64
CA ILE A 17 10.56 -3.45 5.81
C ILE A 17 9.52 -4.13 4.93
N LEU A 18 8.35 -4.50 5.47
CA LEU A 18 7.29 -5.18 4.72
C LEU A 18 6.77 -4.32 3.56
N VAL A 19 6.49 -3.04 3.80
CA VAL A 19 6.06 -2.10 2.76
C VAL A 19 7.18 -1.88 1.75
N GLY A 20 8.42 -1.72 2.22
CA GLY A 20 9.59 -1.59 1.35
C GLY A 20 9.79 -2.79 0.43
N LEU A 21 9.71 -4.02 0.97
CA LEU A 21 9.78 -5.25 0.20
C LEU A 21 8.63 -5.36 -0.80
N THR A 22 7.42 -4.97 -0.40
CA THR A 22 6.25 -4.98 -1.29
C THR A 22 6.45 -4.05 -2.49
N TYR A 23 6.98 -2.85 -2.27
CA TYR A 23 7.30 -1.93 -3.37
C TYR A 23 8.53 -2.33 -4.17
N ALA A 24 9.53 -2.97 -3.54
CA ALA A 24 10.66 -3.55 -4.27
C ALA A 24 10.21 -4.69 -5.19
N LEU A 25 9.31 -5.55 -4.73
CA LEU A 25 8.69 -6.59 -5.56
C LEU A 25 7.84 -6.00 -6.69
N PHE A 26 7.10 -4.93 -6.41
CA PHE A 26 6.34 -4.25 -7.45
C PHE A 26 7.27 -3.65 -8.51
N LEU A 27 8.31 -2.93 -8.10
CA LEU A 27 9.35 -2.43 -9.00
C LEU A 27 10.01 -3.56 -9.80
N ALA A 28 10.36 -4.67 -9.17
CA ALA A 28 10.94 -5.83 -9.84
C ALA A 28 9.98 -6.42 -10.88
N SER A 29 8.68 -6.48 -10.60
CA SER A 29 7.67 -6.95 -11.57
C SER A 29 7.53 -6.00 -12.76
N VAL A 30 7.59 -4.68 -12.54
CA VAL A 30 7.58 -3.67 -13.61
C VAL A 30 8.84 -3.81 -14.46
N LEU A 31 10.02 -3.90 -13.84
CA LEU A 31 11.29 -4.01 -14.54
C LEU A 31 11.40 -5.32 -15.32
N ALA A 32 10.99 -6.44 -14.73
CA ALA A 32 10.95 -7.72 -15.42
C ALA A 32 9.98 -7.69 -16.62
N SER A 33 8.87 -6.96 -16.51
CA SER A 33 7.96 -6.78 -17.63
C SER A 33 8.59 -5.97 -18.78
N ILE A 34 9.44 -4.99 -18.47
CA ILE A 34 10.22 -4.25 -19.47
C ILE A 34 11.28 -5.14 -20.13
N LEU A 35 11.99 -5.94 -19.34
CA LEU A 35 13.13 -6.74 -19.80
C LEU A 35 12.73 -8.01 -20.58
N PHE A 36 11.52 -8.54 -20.34
CA PHE A 36 11.05 -9.80 -20.90
C PHE A 36 9.74 -9.62 -21.68
N ASP A 37 9.59 -8.52 -22.42
CA ASP A 37 8.48 -8.25 -23.35
C ASP A 37 7.08 -8.50 -22.75
N GLY A 38 6.87 -8.05 -21.52
CA GLY A 38 5.56 -8.08 -20.86
C GLY A 38 5.14 -9.40 -20.22
N ARG A 39 6.01 -10.43 -20.18
CA ARG A 39 5.70 -11.74 -19.57
C ARG A 39 5.35 -11.69 -18.08
N TYR A 40 5.76 -10.63 -17.38
CA TYR A 40 5.53 -10.44 -15.93
C TYR A 40 4.45 -9.41 -15.61
N THR A 41 3.70 -8.94 -16.61
CA THR A 41 2.62 -7.96 -16.44
C THR A 41 1.50 -8.45 -15.53
N MET A 42 1.17 -9.73 -15.61
CA MET A 42 0.20 -10.36 -14.73
C MET A 42 0.63 -10.27 -13.26
N ALA A 43 1.93 -10.41 -12.97
CA ALA A 43 2.44 -10.25 -11.60
C ALA A 43 2.27 -8.81 -11.11
N ALA A 44 2.59 -7.82 -11.94
CA ALA A 44 2.36 -6.41 -11.62
C ALA A 44 0.87 -6.10 -11.40
N ALA A 45 -0.01 -6.66 -12.23
CA ALA A 45 -1.46 -6.54 -12.10
C ALA A 45 -2.00 -7.16 -10.80
N LEU A 46 -1.51 -8.35 -10.42
CA LEU A 46 -1.88 -8.99 -9.16
C LEU A 46 -1.41 -8.17 -7.95
N MET A 47 -0.21 -7.58 -8.03
CA MET A 47 0.34 -6.74 -6.97
C MET A 47 -0.55 -5.53 -6.69
N ILE A 48 -0.95 -4.78 -7.73
CA ILE A 48 -1.75 -3.56 -7.55
C ILE A 48 -3.20 -3.83 -7.12
N ASN A 49 -3.78 -4.97 -7.52
CA ASN A 49 -5.19 -5.28 -7.21
C ASN A 49 -5.35 -6.01 -5.88
N PHE A 50 -4.48 -6.97 -5.57
CA PHE A 50 -4.73 -7.93 -4.48
C PHE A 50 -3.69 -7.91 -3.37
N PHE A 51 -2.47 -7.43 -3.63
CA PHE A 51 -1.39 -7.54 -2.64
C PHE A 51 -1.08 -6.22 -1.94
N ILE A 52 -0.88 -5.15 -2.70
CA ILE A 52 -0.52 -3.83 -2.17
C ILE A 52 -1.62 -3.27 -1.23
N PRO A 53 -2.92 -3.26 -1.59
CA PRO A 53 -3.96 -2.72 -0.70
C PRO A 53 -4.02 -3.39 0.68
N PRO A 54 -4.10 -4.73 0.84
CA PRO A 54 -4.16 -5.34 2.16
C PRO A 54 -2.85 -5.18 2.95
N VAL A 55 -1.68 -5.21 2.30
CA VAL A 55 -0.40 -4.95 2.98
C VAL A 55 -0.38 -3.52 3.54
N LEU A 56 -0.83 -2.54 2.76
CA LEU A 56 -0.92 -1.15 3.21
C LEU A 56 -1.89 -1.00 4.38
N LEU A 57 -3.04 -1.66 4.33
CA LEU A 57 -4.01 -1.65 5.42
C LEU A 57 -3.41 -2.18 6.72
N VAL A 58 -2.78 -3.37 6.66
CA VAL A 58 -2.22 -4.04 7.84
C VAL A 58 -0.99 -3.30 8.37
N ALA A 59 -0.03 -2.94 7.51
CA ALA A 59 1.20 -2.29 7.92
C ALA A 59 0.94 -0.92 8.55
N ASN A 60 0.05 -0.11 7.96
CA ASN A 60 -0.30 1.20 8.52
C ASN A 60 -1.12 1.09 9.81
N GLY A 61 -1.97 0.08 9.95
CA GLY A 61 -2.66 -0.21 11.21
C GLY A 61 -1.70 -0.64 12.33
N VAL A 62 -0.78 -1.55 12.04
CA VAL A 62 0.24 -1.98 13.02
C VAL A 62 1.17 -0.81 13.37
N TYR A 63 1.55 0.02 12.40
CA TYR A 63 2.34 1.23 12.65
C TYR A 63 1.61 2.21 13.58
N ALA A 64 0.30 2.42 13.35
CA ALA A 64 -0.54 3.29 14.18
C ALA A 64 -0.65 2.84 15.65
N SER A 65 -0.46 1.54 15.93
CA SER A 65 -0.51 0.99 17.29
C SER A 65 0.57 1.50 18.25
N ARG A 66 1.54 2.29 17.76
CA ARG A 66 2.59 2.91 18.58
C ARG A 66 2.01 3.96 19.52
N ALA A 67 2.50 3.97 20.76
CA ALA A 67 2.09 4.97 21.76
C ALA A 67 2.43 6.42 21.33
N GLU A 68 3.49 6.59 20.53
CA GLU A 68 3.91 7.88 19.98
C GLU A 68 2.88 8.45 18.98
N THR A 69 2.13 7.58 18.29
CA THR A 69 1.05 7.96 17.36
C THR A 69 -0.05 8.74 18.09
N CYS A 70 -0.39 8.35 19.32
CA CYS A 70 -1.38 9.06 20.13
C CYS A 70 -0.86 10.42 20.64
N ARG A 71 0.47 10.56 20.83
CA ARG A 71 1.08 11.82 21.28
C ARG A 71 1.26 12.83 20.15
N ARG A 72 1.58 12.36 18.94
CA ARG A 72 1.87 13.20 17.77
C ARG A 72 1.21 12.62 16.50
N PRO A 73 -0.13 12.67 16.40
CA PRO A 73 -0.86 12.04 15.30
C PRO A 73 -0.46 12.60 13.93
N TRP A 74 -0.20 13.91 13.84
CA TRP A 74 0.25 14.56 12.60
C TRP A 74 1.59 14.06 12.09
N ARG A 75 2.56 13.81 12.97
CA ARG A 75 3.85 13.22 12.55
C ARG A 75 3.70 11.76 12.17
N ALA A 76 2.80 11.03 12.83
CA ALA A 76 2.56 9.63 12.53
C ALA A 76 1.78 9.44 11.21
N ALA A 77 0.98 10.43 10.80
CA ALA A 77 0.30 10.45 9.49
C ALA A 77 1.24 10.59 8.29
N LEU A 78 2.51 10.98 8.51
CA LEU A 78 3.51 10.99 7.44
C LEU A 78 3.79 9.59 6.89
N PHE A 79 3.70 8.55 7.72
CA PHE A 79 3.95 7.18 7.28
C PHE A 79 2.90 6.67 6.27
N PRO A 80 1.58 6.71 6.55
CA PRO A 80 0.57 6.33 5.55
C PRO A 80 0.60 7.25 4.33
N LEU A 81 0.95 8.53 4.48
CA LEU A 81 1.13 9.44 3.35
C LEU A 81 2.25 8.97 2.43
N ILE A 82 3.45 8.72 2.96
CA ILE A 82 4.60 8.21 2.20
C ILE A 82 4.23 6.88 1.53
N CYS A 83 3.57 5.98 2.27
CA CYS A 83 3.12 4.71 1.73
C CYS A 83 2.20 4.91 0.52
N SER A 84 1.24 5.84 0.58
CA SER A 84 0.31 6.10 -0.52
C SER A 84 0.92 6.80 -1.74
N LEU A 85 1.98 7.61 -1.53
CA LEU A 85 2.65 8.37 -2.61
C LEU A 85 3.73 7.55 -3.32
N THR A 86 4.41 6.64 -2.61
CA THR A 86 5.47 5.78 -3.17
C THR A 86 5.07 5.00 -4.45
N PRO A 87 3.86 4.43 -4.58
CA PRO A 87 3.48 3.65 -5.76
C PRO A 87 3.16 4.51 -6.99
N ILE A 88 2.99 5.83 -6.86
CA ILE A 88 2.65 6.75 -7.95
C ILE A 88 3.63 6.63 -9.15
N PRO A 89 4.96 6.79 -8.99
CA PRO A 89 5.90 6.65 -10.10
C PRO A 89 5.91 5.25 -10.70
N LEU A 90 5.68 4.21 -9.90
CA LEU A 90 5.64 2.82 -10.35
C LEU A 90 4.38 2.55 -11.19
N LEU A 91 3.23 3.03 -10.74
CA LEU A 91 1.97 3.01 -11.49
C LEU A 91 2.10 3.78 -12.80
N ALA A 92 2.70 4.98 -12.77
CA ALA A 92 2.91 5.78 -13.97
C ALA A 92 3.80 5.05 -14.98
N THR A 93 4.91 4.45 -14.52
CA THR A 93 5.82 3.66 -15.38
C THR A 93 5.09 2.46 -15.98
N LEU A 94 4.35 1.69 -15.18
CA LEU A 94 3.60 0.53 -15.64
C LEU A 94 2.55 0.94 -16.69
N ILE A 95 1.75 1.98 -16.43
CA ILE A 95 0.68 2.41 -17.33
C ILE A 95 1.24 3.00 -18.63
N LEU A 96 2.30 3.80 -18.55
CA LEU A 96 2.92 4.41 -19.74
C LEU A 96 3.53 3.36 -20.68
N LEU A 97 4.13 2.30 -20.13
CA LEU A 97 4.72 1.21 -20.91
C LEU A 97 3.68 0.50 -21.79
N TYR A 98 2.43 0.38 -21.34
CA TYR A 98 1.36 -0.34 -22.03
C TYR A 98 0.37 0.55 -22.78
N ARG A 99 0.63 1.86 -22.86
CA ARG A 99 -0.27 2.86 -23.46
C ARG A 99 -0.48 2.71 -24.98
N GLY A 100 0.23 1.80 -25.66
CA GLY A 100 0.19 1.68 -27.12
C GLY A 100 0.33 0.26 -27.68
N THR A 101 0.28 -0.79 -26.84
CA THR A 101 0.49 -2.19 -27.29
C THR A 101 -0.78 -2.84 -27.88
N CYS A 102 -1.83 -2.06 -28.14
CA CYS A 102 -3.18 -2.58 -28.36
C CYS A 102 -3.92 -1.77 -29.44
N SER A 103 -4.83 -2.42 -30.17
CA SER A 103 -5.61 -1.77 -31.23
C SER A 103 -6.43 -0.61 -30.70
N ALA A 104 -6.50 0.49 -31.46
CA ALA A 104 -7.18 1.73 -31.10
C ALA A 104 -8.58 1.47 -30.50
N GLY A 105 -8.71 1.63 -29.18
CA GLY A 105 -9.98 1.49 -28.45
C GLY A 105 -9.92 0.57 -27.24
N GLU A 106 -8.95 -0.34 -27.14
CA GLU A 106 -8.74 -1.18 -25.96
C GLU A 106 -7.27 -1.19 -25.60
N ALA A 107 -6.90 -1.07 -24.33
CA ALA A 107 -5.56 -1.43 -23.90
C ALA A 107 -5.68 -2.80 -23.23
N CYS A 108 -4.83 -3.77 -23.56
CA CYS A 108 -4.99 -5.22 -23.33
C CYS A 108 -3.60 -5.93 -23.28
N THR A 109 -3.26 -6.68 -22.23
CA THR A 109 -2.21 -7.73 -22.34
C THR A 109 -2.87 -9.09 -22.57
N ALA A 110 -2.40 -9.81 -23.58
CA ALA A 110 -2.77 -11.21 -23.76
C ALA A 110 -2.10 -12.04 -22.65
N ILE A 111 -2.90 -12.75 -21.84
CA ILE A 111 -2.39 -13.60 -20.76
C ILE A 111 -2.05 -14.98 -21.32
N THR A 112 -2.89 -15.51 -22.22
CA THR A 112 -2.71 -16.75 -23.02
C THR A 112 -3.97 -17.01 -23.86
N GLY A 113 -3.84 -17.41 -25.13
CA GLY A 113 -5.00 -17.67 -26.00
C GLY A 113 -5.88 -16.42 -26.23
N ASP A 114 -7.21 -16.58 -26.16
CA ASP A 114 -8.20 -15.51 -26.38
C ASP A 114 -8.50 -14.65 -25.12
N TRP A 115 -7.70 -14.77 -24.06
CA TRP A 115 -7.92 -14.02 -22.82
C TRP A 115 -7.06 -12.76 -22.76
N TYR A 116 -7.73 -11.61 -22.69
CA TYR A 116 -7.12 -10.27 -22.70
C TYR A 116 -7.37 -9.55 -21.37
N LEU A 117 -6.34 -8.92 -20.80
CA LEU A 117 -6.45 -8.10 -19.60
C LEU A 117 -6.53 -6.63 -19.99
N SER A 118 -7.74 -6.06 -19.95
CA SER A 118 -8.02 -4.71 -20.41
C SER A 118 -7.40 -3.62 -19.51
N TRP A 119 -6.29 -3.02 -19.94
CA TRP A 119 -5.63 -1.79 -19.47
C TRP A 119 -6.24 -0.48 -19.98
N THR A 120 -7.44 -0.51 -20.56
CA THR A 120 -8.14 0.67 -21.13
C THR A 120 -8.29 1.92 -20.23
N PRO A 121 -7.94 1.95 -18.93
CA PRO A 121 -8.10 3.16 -18.16
C PRO A 121 -6.75 3.78 -17.77
N LEU A 122 -6.27 4.69 -18.63
CA LEU A 122 -5.54 5.85 -18.12
C LEU A 122 -6.38 6.64 -17.09
N ASP A 123 -7.71 6.47 -17.09
CA ASP A 123 -8.63 6.93 -16.05
C ASP A 123 -8.50 6.19 -14.69
N GLN A 124 -7.91 4.99 -14.63
CA GLN A 124 -7.79 4.22 -13.37
C GLN A 124 -6.50 4.53 -12.62
N PHE A 125 -5.57 5.30 -13.18
CA PHE A 125 -4.44 5.80 -12.40
C PHE A 125 -4.93 6.49 -11.13
N GLY A 126 -5.93 7.37 -11.27
CA GLY A 126 -6.59 8.02 -10.13
C GLY A 126 -7.27 7.02 -9.18
N TRP A 127 -7.86 5.95 -9.72
CA TRP A 127 -8.48 4.89 -8.93
C TRP A 127 -7.47 4.15 -8.06
N PHE A 128 -6.34 3.70 -8.60
CA PHE A 128 -5.33 2.99 -7.81
C PHE A 128 -4.68 3.88 -6.76
N VAL A 129 -4.39 5.14 -7.11
CA VAL A 129 -3.92 6.13 -6.13
C VAL A 129 -4.94 6.29 -5.01
N MET A 130 -6.23 6.44 -5.33
CA MET A 130 -7.30 6.52 -4.36
C MET A 130 -7.36 5.27 -3.46
N VAL A 131 -7.36 4.06 -4.04
CA VAL A 131 -7.42 2.80 -3.29
C VAL A 131 -6.23 2.67 -2.34
N PHE A 132 -5.02 2.99 -2.78
CA PHE A 132 -3.82 2.92 -1.94
C PHE A 132 -3.82 3.96 -0.83
N SER A 133 -4.30 5.18 -1.11
CA SER A 133 -4.53 6.20 -0.10
C SER A 133 -5.57 5.74 0.92
N VAL A 134 -6.74 5.28 0.48
CA VAL A 134 -7.81 4.80 1.36
C VAL A 134 -7.32 3.63 2.22
N ALA A 135 -6.66 2.63 1.63
CA ALA A 135 -6.13 1.49 2.40
C ALA A 135 -5.10 1.93 3.45
N SER A 136 -4.17 2.82 3.08
CA SER A 136 -3.14 3.32 4.00
C SER A 136 -3.73 4.10 5.17
N PHE A 137 -4.65 5.03 4.89
CA PHE A 137 -5.25 5.88 5.91
C PHE A 137 -6.33 5.16 6.72
N LEU A 138 -7.09 4.24 6.13
CA LEU A 138 -8.12 3.47 6.83
C LEU A 138 -7.50 2.58 7.91
N GLY A 139 -6.45 1.83 7.57
CA GLY A 139 -5.74 0.98 8.52
C GLY A 139 -5.17 1.79 9.69
N PHE A 140 -4.57 2.93 9.37
CA PHE A 140 -4.05 3.88 10.36
C PHE A 140 -5.15 4.45 11.27
N ALA A 141 -6.23 4.96 10.68
CA ALA A 141 -7.31 5.65 11.39
C ALA A 141 -8.08 4.73 12.33
N VAL A 142 -8.40 3.51 11.88
CA VAL A 142 -9.14 2.52 12.69
C VAL A 142 -8.39 2.18 13.97
N VAL A 143 -7.09 1.89 13.87
CA VAL A 143 -6.28 1.52 15.04
C VAL A 143 -6.05 2.72 15.96
N LEU A 144 -5.85 3.92 15.40
CA LEU A 144 -5.73 5.14 16.20
C LEU A 144 -7.01 5.44 16.98
N ALA A 145 -8.18 5.34 16.33
CA ALA A 145 -9.48 5.54 16.96
C ALA A 145 -9.73 4.52 18.06
N ALA A 146 -9.47 3.23 17.81
CA ALA A 146 -9.59 2.18 18.81
C ALA A 146 -8.68 2.43 20.02
N GLY A 147 -7.42 2.83 19.79
CA GLY A 147 -6.48 3.20 20.85
C GLY A 147 -6.96 4.37 21.71
N TYR A 148 -7.51 5.41 21.06
CA TYR A 148 -8.06 6.58 21.76
C TYR A 148 -9.28 6.20 22.63
N ILE A 149 -10.20 5.40 22.08
CA ILE A 149 -11.37 4.90 22.80
C ILE A 149 -10.94 4.12 24.05
N VAL A 150 -10.04 3.15 23.89
CA VAL A 150 -9.53 2.31 24.99
C VAL A 150 -8.84 3.16 26.07
N PHE A 151 -8.03 4.13 25.68
CA PHE A 151 -7.39 5.06 26.61
C PHE A 151 -8.41 5.86 27.41
N ARG A 152 -9.45 6.41 26.75
CA ARG A 152 -10.53 7.16 27.39
C ARG A 152 -11.33 6.29 28.36
N MET A 153 -11.62 5.03 28.01
CA MET A 153 -12.31 4.11 28.92
C MET A 153 -11.47 3.78 30.16
N MET A 154 -10.18 3.49 29.99
CA MET A 154 -9.29 3.22 31.12
C MET A 154 -9.09 4.43 32.04
N ALA A 155 -9.07 5.65 31.49
CA ALA A 155 -8.98 6.86 32.28
C ALA A 155 -10.24 7.09 33.13
N ARG A 156 -11.43 6.80 32.59
CA ARG A 156 -12.70 6.89 33.34
C ARG A 156 -12.76 5.90 34.50
N ARG A 157 -12.39 4.64 34.28
CA ARG A 157 -12.36 3.58 35.32
C ARG A 157 -11.37 3.82 36.45
N ARG A 158 -10.45 4.78 36.33
CA ARG A 158 -9.44 5.07 37.34
C ARG A 158 -9.84 6.21 38.29
N ILE A 159 -10.97 6.86 38.00
CA ILE A 159 -11.53 7.99 38.76
C ILE A 159 -12.74 7.54 39.60
N GLU A 160 -13.37 6.41 39.22
CA GLU A 160 -14.36 5.66 40.01
C GLU A 160 -13.66 4.71 40.99
#